data_AF-A0A7V5FF83-F1
#
_entry.id   AF-A0A7V5FF83-F1
#
_cell.length_a   1.000
_cell.length_b   1.000
_cell.length_c   1.000
_cell.angle_alpha   90.00
_cell.angle_beta   90.00
_cell.angle_gamma   90.00
#
_symmetry.space_group_name_H-M   'P 1'
#
loop_
_entity.id
_entity.type
_entity.pdbx_description
1 polymer ?
#
loop_
_entity_poly.entity_id
_entity_poly.type
_entity_poly.pdbx_seq_one_letter_code
_entity_poly.pdbx_strand_id
1 'polypeptide(L)' 'MTRKKKDIKSEFEVAPNTKIRVVATVDRKLCEEMELIHKLEIQRARDEDRAEPDWSNTLEMLLRKGVKAYQKSASVSQK' A
#
# COMPACT_ATOMS: atom_id res chain seq x y z
N MET A 1 27.46 27.93 24.01
CA MET A 1 26.19 28.25 23.32
C MET A 1 25.98 27.26 22.18
N THR A 2 25.23 26.18 22.42
CA THR A 2 24.97 25.12 21.44
C THR A 2 23.82 25.53 20.53
N ARG A 3 24.09 25.66 19.22
CA ARG A 3 23.08 25.94 18.18
C ARG A 3 22.09 24.78 18.14
N LYS A 4 20.83 25.05 18.51
CA LYS A 4 19.71 24.14 18.24
C LYS A 4 19.62 23.91 16.73
N LYS A 5 19.82 22.66 16.30
CA LYS A 5 19.43 22.21 14.95
C LYS A 5 17.93 22.48 14.81
N LYS A 6 17.56 23.36 13.89
CA LYS A 6 16.16 23.47 13.45
C LYS A 6 15.87 22.20 12.68
N ASP A 7 15.06 21.32 13.25
CA ASP A 7 14.41 20.25 12.49
C ASP A 7 13.54 20.93 11.44
N ILE A 8 14.00 20.89 10.19
CA ILE A 8 13.21 21.30 9.04
C ILE A 8 12.19 20.18 8.86
N LYS A 9 11.03 20.33 9.51
CA LYS A 9 9.87 19.49 9.21
C LYS A 9 9.58 19.66 7.73
N SER A 10 9.80 18.60 6.97
CA SER A 10 9.43 18.53 5.56
C SER A 10 7.94 18.87 5.46
N GLU A 11 7.57 19.76 4.55
CA GLU A 11 6.19 20.16 4.29
C GLU A 11 5.28 18.98 3.87
N PHE A 12 5.89 17.80 3.68
CA PHE A 12 5.27 16.52 3.35
C PHE A 12 5.30 15.49 4.50
N GLU A 13 5.66 15.89 5.74
CA GLU A 13 5.54 15.01 6.91
C GLU A 13 4.07 14.73 7.22
N VAL A 14 3.55 13.67 6.60
CA VAL A 14 2.23 13.13 6.92
C VAL A 14 2.33 12.37 8.24
N ALA A 15 1.55 12.74 9.25
CA ALA A 15 1.58 12.08 10.55
C ALA A 15 1.30 10.57 10.41
N PRO A 16 1.91 9.71 11.25
CA PRO A 16 1.61 8.28 11.26
C PRO A 16 0.11 8.08 11.41
N ASN A 17 -0.48 7.18 10.60
CA ASN A 17 -1.93 6.90 10.55
C ASN A 17 -2.80 7.96 9.88
N THR A 18 -2.23 8.90 9.12
CA THR A 18 -3.03 9.83 8.32
C THR A 18 -3.66 9.11 7.14
N LYS A 19 -4.99 9.20 7.01
CA LYS A 19 -5.70 8.73 5.82
C LYS A 19 -5.35 9.65 4.64
N ILE A 20 -4.55 9.14 3.70
CA ILE A 20 -4.23 9.84 2.46
C ILE A 20 -5.32 9.50 1.44
N ARG A 21 -5.99 10.52 0.91
CA ARG A 21 -6.92 10.35 -0.22
C ARG A 21 -6.14 10.47 -1.52
N VAL A 22 -5.97 9.35 -2.22
CA VAL A 22 -5.40 9.32 -3.58
C VAL A 22 -6.56 9.33 -4.58
N VAL A 23 -6.57 10.30 -5.48
CA VAL A 23 -7.50 10.35 -6.61
C VAL A 23 -6.68 10.17 -7.87
N ALA A 24 -6.90 9.06 -8.56
CA ALA A 24 -6.22 8.73 -9.80
C ALA A 24 -7.17 7.97 -10.72
N THR A 25 -6.97 8.12 -12.03
CA THR A 25 -7.62 7.26 -13.00
C THR A 25 -6.83 5.97 -13.10
N VAL A 26 -7.49 4.86 -12.83
CA VAL A 26 -6.91 3.52 -12.93
C VAL A 26 -7.49 2.87 -14.18
N ASP A 27 -6.65 2.14 -14.92
CA ASP A 27 -7.10 1.36 -16.07
C ASP A 27 -8.20 0.36 -15.65
N ARG A 28 -9.22 0.23 -16.49
CA ARG A 28 -10.38 -0.63 -16.21
C ARG A 28 -9.97 -2.09 -15.97
N LYS A 29 -9.03 -2.63 -16.75
CA LYS A 29 -8.58 -4.02 -16.59
C LYS A 29 -7.91 -4.22 -15.24
N LEU A 30 -7.12 -3.25 -14.80
CA LEU A 30 -6.50 -3.29 -13.49
C LEU A 30 -7.55 -3.26 -12.36
N CYS A 31 -8.64 -2.50 -12.51
CA CYS A 31 -9.76 -2.56 -11.57
C CYS A 31 -10.41 -3.95 -11.53
N GLU A 32 -10.66 -4.56 -12.69
CA GLU A 32 -11.25 -5.90 -12.79
C GLU A 32 -10.34 -6.98 -12.17
N GLU A 33 -9.02 -6.87 -12.35
CA GLU A 33 -8.03 -7.74 -11.71
C GLU A 33 -8.03 -7.57 -10.17
N MET A 34 -8.09 -6.34 -9.68
CA MET A 34 -8.18 -6.06 -8.23
C MET A 34 -9.47 -6.65 -7.63
N GLU A 35 -10.60 -6.55 -8.35
CA GLU A 35 -11.87 -7.15 -7.92
C GLU A 35 -11.79 -8.68 -7.85
N LEU A 36 -11.15 -9.32 -8.84
CA LEU A 36 -10.93 -10.76 -8.83
C LEU A 36 -10.07 -11.17 -7.63
N ILE A 37 -8.99 -10.44 -7.35
CA ILE A 37 -8.12 -10.72 -6.20
C ILE A 37 -8.89 -10.58 -4.89
N HIS A 38 -9.74 -9.56 -4.76
CA HIS A 38 -10.56 -9.38 -3.56
C HIS A 38 -11.50 -10.55 -3.31
N LYS A 39 -12.17 -11.05 -4.36
CA LYS A 39 -13.03 -12.24 -4.27
C LYS A 39 -12.25 -13.47 -3.81
N LEU A 40 -11.02 -13.64 -4.31
CA LEU A 40 -10.15 -14.74 -3.90
C LEU A 40 -9.69 -14.63 -2.44
N GLU A 41 -9.38 -13.42 -1.96
CA GLU A 41 -8.99 -13.20 -0.56
C GLU A 41 -10.17 -13.37 0.40
N ILE A 42 -11.40 -12.99 0.01
CA ILE A 42 -12.62 -13.33 0.76
C ILE A 42 -12.78 -14.85 0.84
N GLN A 43 -12.66 -15.56 -0.28
CA GLN A 43 -12.80 -17.01 -0.28
C GLN A 43 -11.75 -17.67 0.60
N ARG A 44 -10.48 -17.24 0.49
CA ARG A 44 -9.41 -17.74 1.35
C ARG A 44 -9.68 -17.45 2.83
N ALA A 45 -10.19 -16.26 3.18
CA ALA A 45 -10.52 -15.93 4.56
C ALA A 45 -11.60 -16.89 5.11
N ARG A 46 -12.61 -17.23 4.31
CA ARG A 46 -13.63 -18.23 4.67
C ARG A 46 -13.04 -19.61 4.87
N ASP A 47 -12.21 -20.06 3.93
CA ASP A 47 -11.59 -21.38 3.97
C ASP A 47 -10.68 -21.55 5.21
N GLU A 48 -10.11 -20.44 5.69
CA GLU A 48 -9.21 -20.40 6.85
C GLU A 48 -9.89 -19.95 8.16
N ASP A 49 -11.22 -19.80 8.18
CA ASP A 49 -12.00 -19.29 9.33
C ASP A 49 -11.47 -17.95 9.89
N ARG A 50 -11.07 -17.05 9.00
CA ARG A 50 -10.58 -15.71 9.29
C ARG A 50 -11.62 -14.66 8.91
N ALA A 51 -11.49 -13.47 9.51
CA ALA A 51 -12.31 -12.32 9.14
C ALA A 51 -12.11 -11.96 7.64
N GLU A 52 -13.22 -11.76 6.94
CA GLU A 52 -13.21 -11.32 5.54
C GLU A 52 -12.58 -9.92 5.42
N PRO A 53 -11.64 -9.71 4.50
CA PRO A 53 -11.07 -8.38 4.28
C PRO A 53 -12.11 -7.48 3.60
N ASP A 54 -12.10 -6.20 3.92
CA ASP A 54 -12.80 -5.21 3.10
C ASP A 54 -11.96 -4.84 1.85
N TRP A 55 -12.56 -4.06 0.96
CA TRP A 55 -11.91 -3.59 -0.26
C TRP A 55 -10.62 -2.81 0.04
N SER A 56 -10.64 -1.95 1.06
CA SER A 56 -9.50 -1.13 1.44
C SER A 56 -8.34 -1.96 2.00
N ASN A 57 -8.62 -3.00 2.78
CA ASN A 57 -7.62 -3.95 3.27
C ASN A 57 -6.94 -4.67 2.11
N THR A 58 -7.72 -5.06 1.10
CA THR A 58 -7.21 -5.73 -0.10
C THR A 58 -6.30 -4.81 -0.90
N LEU A 59 -6.71 -3.56 -1.12
CA LEU A 59 -5.90 -2.56 -1.81
C LEU A 59 -4.60 -2.26 -1.05
N GLU A 60 -4.67 -2.11 0.28
CA GLU A 60 -3.47 -1.90 1.09
C GLU A 60 -2.50 -3.08 0.98
N MET A 61 -3.01 -4.32 1.02
CA MET A 61 -2.20 -5.52 0.81
C MET A 61 -1.51 -5.50 -0.56
N LEU A 62 -2.25 -5.18 -1.63
CA LEU A 62 -1.70 -5.09 -2.99
C LEU A 62 -0.61 -4.03 -3.10
N LEU A 63 -0.84 -2.83 -2.55
CA LEU A 63 0.14 -1.75 -2.53
C LEU A 63 1.40 -2.16 -1.76
N ARG A 64 1.27 -2.80 -0.59
CA ARG A 64 2.42 -3.30 0.18
C ARG A 64 3.21 -4.37 -0.57
N LYS A 65 2.53 -5.28 -1.27
CA LYS A 65 3.17 -6.29 -2.13
C LYS A 65 3.89 -5.61 -3.31
N GLY A 66 3.27 -4.63 -3.94
CA GLY A 66 3.84 -3.83 -5.03
C GLY A 66 5.10 -3.07 -4.60
N VAL A 67 5.06 -2.40 -3.44
CA VAL A 67 6.24 -1.71 -2.87
C VAL A 67 7.39 -2.68 -2.63
N LYS A 68 7.12 -3.84 -2.02
CA LYS A 68 8.15 -4.88 -1.80
C LYS A 68 8.73 -5.41 -3.10
N ALA A 69 7.90 -5.64 -4.12
CA ALA A 69 8.34 -6.10 -5.43
C ALA A 69 9.21 -5.04 -6.13
N TYR A 70 8.77 -3.77 -6.10
CA TYR A 70 9.50 -2.65 -6.67
C TYR A 70 10.88 -2.48 -6.02
N GLN A 71 10.95 -2.49 -4.69
CA GLN A 71 12.22 -2.39 -3.95
C GLN A 71 13.17 -3.55 -4.27
N LYS A 72 12.66 -4.78 -4.36
CA LYS A 72 13.46 -5.93 -4.76
C LYS A 72 14.04 -5.73 -6.16
N SER A 73 13.22 -5.31 -7.13
CA SER A 73 13.69 -5.05 -8.50
C SER A 73 14.73 -3.92 -8.58
N ALA A 74 14.56 -2.86 -7.80
CA ALA A 74 15.50 -1.74 -7.74
C ALA A 74 16.85 -2.13 -7.12
N SER A 75 16.84 -2.98 -6.07
CA SER A 75 18.06 -3.46 -5.41
C SER A 75 18.87 -4.47 -6.24
N VAL A 76 18.24 -5.16 -7.20
CA VAL A 76 18.90 -6.07 -8.13
C VAL A 76 19.66 -5.31 -9.23
N SER A 77 19.26 -4.07 -9.53
CA SER A 77 19.87 -3.25 -10.57
C SER A 77 21.18 -2.55 -10.16
N GLN A 78 21.65 -2.72 -8.91
CA GLN A 78 22.89 -2.14 -8.38
C GLN A 78 24.00 -3.18 -8.12
N LYS A 79 23.90 -4.38 -8.68
CA LYS A 79 24.92 -5.44 -8.56
C LYS A 79 25.56 -5.77 -9.90
#